data_AF-K2J517-F1
#
_entry.id   AF-K2J517-F1
#
_cell.length_a   1.000
_cell.length_b   1.000
_cell.length_c   1.000
_cell.angle_alpha   90.00
_cell.angle_beta   90.00
_cell.angle_gamma   90.00
#
_symmetry.space_group_name_H-M   'P 1'
#
loop_
_entity.id
_entity.type
_entity.pdbx_description
1 polymer ?
#
loop_
_entity_poly.entity_id
_entity_poly.type
_entity_poly.pdbx_seq_one_letter_code
_entity_poly.pdbx_strand_id
1 'polypeptide(L)'
;MAIWQVLNNPVDIYCERLDASFWSEPLNALSNAAFPLVALLIWRVMRARGPISGMNTVLTGLCALIGLGSFLFHTFANRWSEWADTVPIWSFVGLYVYAALTTERGTSRRYKVIAAILISSVTLTVLFLMATGETTDANAADPLNGTGQYAPALIALLIFAAASWRLRLVAPAAGPLGLGRRRDLSCLYGIPYL
;
A
#
# COMPACT_ATOMS: atom_id res chain seq x y z
N MET A 1 -1.78 -22.97 -26.76
CA MET A 1 -0.76 -22.96 -25.68
C MET A 1 -1.48 -23.19 -24.37
N ALA A 2 -1.03 -24.09 -23.50
CA ALA A 2 -1.73 -24.36 -22.24
C ALA A 2 -1.55 -23.15 -21.31
N ILE A 3 -2.60 -22.75 -20.57
CA ILE A 3 -2.55 -21.60 -19.64
C ILE A 3 -1.37 -21.69 -18.66
N TRP A 4 -1.02 -22.91 -18.24
CA TRP A 4 0.13 -23.19 -17.39
C TRP A 4 1.49 -22.84 -18.02
N GLN A 5 1.63 -22.93 -19.34
CA GLN A 5 2.86 -22.52 -20.02
C GLN A 5 3.03 -21.00 -19.94
N VAL A 6 1.96 -20.25 -20.21
CA VAL A 6 1.96 -18.79 -20.15
C VAL A 6 2.27 -18.31 -18.73
N LEU A 7 1.68 -18.94 -17.71
CA LEU A 7 1.89 -18.59 -16.31
C LEU A 7 3.31 -18.85 -15.80
N ASN A 8 4.04 -19.79 -16.41
CA ASN A 8 5.44 -20.08 -16.09
C ASN A 8 6.44 -19.31 -16.97
N ASN A 9 5.99 -18.42 -17.86
CA ASN A 9 6.91 -17.60 -18.62
C ASN A 9 7.78 -16.78 -17.66
N PRO A 10 9.12 -16.80 -17.85
CA PRO A 10 10.04 -16.11 -16.96
C PRO A 10 9.88 -14.59 -17.08
N VAL A 11 10.14 -13.93 -15.96
CA VAL A 11 10.19 -12.48 -15.81
C VAL A 11 11.53 -12.17 -15.16
N ASP A 12 12.42 -11.55 -15.92
CA ASP A 12 13.75 -11.17 -15.46
C ASP A 12 13.96 -9.68 -15.68
N ILE A 13 13.86 -8.92 -14.59
CA ILE A 13 13.95 -7.46 -14.58
C ILE A 13 14.83 -6.94 -13.44
N TYR A 14 15.39 -7.80 -12.59
CA TYR A 14 16.20 -7.37 -11.44
C TYR A 14 17.67 -7.73 -11.64
N CYS A 15 18.55 -6.79 -11.32
CA CYS A 15 19.99 -7.00 -11.45
C CYS A 15 20.56 -8.08 -10.52
N GLU A 16 19.85 -8.46 -9.45
CA GLU A 16 20.29 -9.48 -8.50
C GLU A 16 20.26 -10.89 -9.15
N ARG A 17 19.35 -11.13 -10.09
CA ARG A 17 19.14 -12.43 -10.71
C ARG A 17 20.23 -12.77 -11.73
N LEU A 18 20.94 -13.87 -11.47
CA LEU A 18 22.00 -14.38 -12.34
C LEU A 18 21.61 -15.68 -13.07
N ASP A 19 20.61 -16.40 -12.56
CA ASP A 19 20.10 -17.65 -13.12
C ASP A 19 18.66 -17.95 -12.64
N ALA A 20 18.10 -19.08 -13.07
CA ALA A 20 16.73 -19.50 -12.76
C ALA A 20 16.58 -20.26 -11.42
N SER A 21 17.61 -20.29 -10.57
CA SER A 21 17.56 -20.96 -9.27
C SER A 21 16.66 -20.20 -8.27
N PHE A 22 16.19 -20.93 -7.27
CA PHE A 22 15.25 -20.42 -6.28
C PHE A 22 15.83 -19.25 -5.44
N TRP A 23 17.15 -19.22 -5.24
CA TRP A 23 17.84 -18.22 -4.45
C TRP A 23 18.67 -17.26 -5.30
N SER A 24 18.27 -17.03 -6.55
CA SER A 24 18.93 -16.04 -7.41
C SER A 24 18.73 -14.60 -6.94
N GLU A 25 17.71 -14.33 -6.11
CA GLU A 25 17.44 -13.00 -5.56
C GLU A 25 17.26 -13.02 -4.03
N PRO A 26 18.29 -13.39 -3.25
CA PRO A 26 18.14 -13.62 -1.81
C PRO A 26 17.88 -12.33 -1.02
N LEU A 27 18.50 -11.21 -1.37
CA LEU A 27 18.27 -9.94 -0.67
C LEU A 27 16.86 -9.42 -0.93
N ASN A 28 16.42 -9.44 -2.19
CA ASN A 28 15.06 -9.07 -2.53
C ASN A 28 14.04 -10.00 -1.84
N ALA A 29 14.22 -11.33 -1.91
CA ALA A 29 13.31 -12.27 -1.28
C ALA A 29 13.23 -12.06 0.25
N LEU A 30 14.36 -11.99 0.95
CA LEU A 30 14.37 -11.89 2.42
C LEU A 30 13.89 -10.53 2.93
N SER A 31 14.18 -9.44 2.22
CA SER A 31 13.74 -8.09 2.62
C SER A 31 12.20 -7.99 2.72
N ASN A 32 11.48 -8.75 1.90
CA ASN A 32 10.03 -8.78 1.89
C ASN A 32 9.39 -9.45 3.11
N ALA A 33 10.17 -10.17 3.93
CA ALA A 33 9.70 -10.70 5.21
C ALA A 33 9.32 -9.59 6.20
N ALA A 34 9.78 -8.35 5.99
CA ALA A 34 9.40 -7.20 6.79
C ALA A 34 7.88 -6.96 6.79
N PHE A 35 7.19 -7.16 5.67
CA PHE A 35 5.76 -6.90 5.53
C PHE A 35 4.87 -7.77 6.43
N PRO A 36 4.96 -9.12 6.42
CA PRO A 36 4.17 -9.96 7.33
C PRO A 36 4.53 -9.72 8.80
N LEU A 37 5.79 -9.39 9.12
CA LEU A 37 6.19 -9.02 10.49
C LEU A 37 5.52 -7.72 10.94
N VAL A 38 5.51 -6.70 10.07
CA VAL A 38 4.82 -5.43 10.33
C VAL A 38 3.31 -5.63 10.40
N ALA A 39 2.71 -6.43 9.53
CA ALA A 39 1.29 -6.77 9.58
C ALA A 39 0.90 -7.44 10.91
N LEU A 40 1.73 -8.37 11.40
CA LEU A 40 1.54 -9.01 12.70
C LEU A 40 1.65 -7.99 13.85
N LEU A 41 2.60 -7.06 13.78
CA LEU A 41 2.75 -6.00 14.77
C LEU A 41 1.52 -5.07 14.78
N ILE A 42 1.08 -4.62 13.60
CA ILE A 42 -0.12 -3.79 13.42
C ILE A 42 -1.32 -4.51 14.03
N TRP A 43 -1.53 -5.77 13.68
CA TRP A 43 -2.63 -6.58 14.22
C TRP A 43 -2.60 -6.60 15.75
N ARG A 44 -1.45 -6.89 16.36
CA ARG A 44 -1.31 -6.92 17.83
C ARG A 44 -1.61 -5.57 18.47
N VAL A 45 -1.05 -4.49 17.93
CA VAL A 45 -1.27 -3.13 18.45
C VAL A 45 -2.74 -2.73 18.34
N MET A 46 -3.40 -3.04 17.23
CA MET A 46 -4.81 -2.72 17.01
C MET A 46 -5.73 -3.55 17.92
N ARG A 47 -5.48 -4.86 18.06
CA ARG A 47 -6.24 -5.74 18.96
C ARG A 47 -6.14 -5.26 20.41
N ALA A 48 -4.96 -4.80 20.84
CA ALA A 48 -4.76 -4.27 22.18
C ALA A 48 -5.55 -2.98 22.46
N ARG A 49 -5.92 -2.23 21.41
CA ARG A 49 -6.71 -0.99 21.51
C ARG A 49 -8.23 -1.21 21.41
N GLY A 50 -8.67 -2.45 21.14
CA GLY A 50 -10.08 -2.82 21.07
C GLY A 50 -10.47 -3.53 19.77
N PRO A 51 -11.77 -3.54 19.42
CA PRO A 51 -12.27 -4.17 18.19
C PRO A 51 -11.63 -3.58 16.93
N ILE A 52 -11.21 -4.45 16.03
CA ILE A 52 -10.64 -4.08 14.73
C ILE A 52 -11.76 -3.98 13.70
N SER A 53 -11.82 -2.87 12.95
CA SER A 53 -12.77 -2.73 11.85
C SER A 53 -12.46 -3.71 10.72
N GLY A 54 -13.49 -4.15 9.98
CA GLY A 54 -13.29 -5.03 8.82
C GLY A 54 -12.29 -4.46 7.81
N MET A 55 -12.35 -3.14 7.56
CA MET A 55 -11.41 -2.44 6.68
C MET A 55 -9.96 -2.62 7.13
N ASN A 56 -9.69 -2.40 8.41
CA ASN A 56 -8.33 -2.51 8.94
C ASN A 56 -7.85 -3.97 8.95
N THR A 57 -8.74 -4.94 9.18
CA THR A 57 -8.43 -6.37 9.05
C THR A 57 -7.98 -6.70 7.63
N VAL A 58 -8.74 -6.26 6.61
CA VAL A 58 -8.41 -6.53 5.21
C VAL A 58 -7.10 -5.85 4.80
N LEU A 59 -6.90 -4.57 5.14
CA LEU A 59 -5.65 -3.86 4.85
C LEU A 59 -4.44 -4.52 5.53
N THR A 60 -4.58 -4.98 6.76
CA THR A 60 -3.51 -5.71 7.47
C THR A 60 -3.21 -7.05 6.81
N GLY A 61 -4.25 -7.79 6.37
CA GLY A 61 -4.08 -9.03 5.63
C GLY A 61 -3.40 -8.82 4.28
N LEU A 62 -3.80 -7.79 3.52
CA LEU A 62 -3.17 -7.41 2.26
C LEU A 62 -1.70 -7.03 2.46
N CYS A 63 -1.36 -6.32 3.52
CA CYS A 63 0.03 -6.01 3.86
C CYS A 63 0.88 -7.29 4.02
N ALA A 64 0.38 -8.30 4.72
CA ALA A 64 1.07 -9.59 4.81
C ALA A 64 1.17 -10.30 3.44
N LEU A 65 0.11 -10.27 2.65
CA LEU A 65 0.08 -10.89 1.31
C LEU A 65 1.05 -10.23 0.33
N ILE A 66 1.28 -8.90 0.44
CA ILE A 66 2.30 -8.21 -0.37
C ILE A 66 3.68 -8.82 -0.13
N GLY A 67 4.08 -8.98 1.14
CA GLY A 67 5.38 -9.59 1.44
C GLY A 67 5.50 -11.05 1.00
N LEU A 68 4.42 -11.83 1.15
CA LEU A 68 4.40 -13.22 0.71
C LEU A 68 4.45 -13.33 -0.82
N GLY A 69 3.68 -12.50 -1.52
CA GLY A 69 3.66 -12.42 -2.97
C GLY A 69 5.01 -12.02 -3.55
N SER A 70 5.62 -10.98 -2.99
CA SER A 70 6.93 -10.50 -3.41
C SER A 70 8.03 -11.53 -3.13
N PHE A 71 7.99 -12.22 -1.98
CA PHE A 71 8.89 -13.36 -1.72
C PHE A 71 8.74 -14.46 -2.78
N LEU A 72 7.50 -14.82 -3.15
CA LEU A 72 7.25 -15.81 -4.20
C LEU A 72 7.80 -15.33 -5.55
N PHE A 73 7.62 -14.06 -5.90
CA PHE A 73 8.14 -13.51 -7.15
C PHE A 73 9.68 -13.54 -7.22
N HIS A 74 10.36 -13.13 -6.14
CA HIS A 74 11.82 -13.15 -6.09
C HIS A 74 12.40 -14.57 -6.06
N THR A 75 11.62 -15.59 -5.73
CA THR A 75 12.07 -17.00 -5.78
C THR A 75 11.70 -17.71 -7.08
N PHE A 76 10.55 -17.40 -7.69
CA PHE A 76 10.02 -18.13 -8.87
C PHE A 76 10.13 -17.38 -10.20
N ALA A 77 10.20 -16.05 -10.21
CA ALA A 77 10.48 -15.23 -11.39
C ALA A 77 9.58 -15.47 -12.60
N ASN A 78 8.29 -15.71 -12.40
CA ASN A 78 7.38 -16.03 -13.49
C ASN A 78 6.04 -15.30 -13.36
N ARG A 79 5.22 -15.37 -14.42
CA ARG A 79 3.97 -14.61 -14.49
C ARG A 79 3.00 -14.87 -13.35
N TRP A 80 2.81 -16.11 -12.89
CA TRP A 80 1.90 -16.31 -11.75
C TRP A 80 2.45 -15.69 -10.45
N SER A 81 3.77 -15.77 -10.23
CA SER A 81 4.41 -15.20 -9.04
C SER A 81 4.45 -13.65 -9.09
N GLU A 82 4.61 -13.07 -10.28
CA GLU A 82 4.46 -11.62 -10.52
C GLU A 82 3.04 -11.15 -10.14
N TRP A 83 2.01 -11.92 -10.50
CA TRP A 83 0.64 -11.61 -10.12
C TRP A 83 0.41 -11.77 -8.61
N ALA A 84 1.05 -12.77 -8.00
CA ALA A 84 0.99 -12.97 -6.56
C ALA A 84 1.58 -11.77 -5.78
N ASP A 85 2.55 -11.06 -6.35
CA ASP A 85 3.11 -9.82 -5.79
C ASP A 85 2.24 -8.59 -6.08
N THR A 86 1.92 -8.37 -7.35
CA THR A 86 1.34 -7.11 -7.83
C THR A 86 -0.15 -6.94 -7.54
N VAL A 87 -0.93 -8.03 -7.54
CA VAL A 87 -2.38 -7.97 -7.25
C VAL A 87 -2.64 -7.53 -5.80
N PRO A 88 -1.97 -8.08 -4.76
CA PRO A 88 -2.07 -7.56 -3.40
C PRO A 88 -1.68 -6.09 -3.27
N ILE A 89 -0.63 -5.62 -3.98
CA ILE A 89 -0.19 -4.23 -3.95
C ILE A 89 -1.30 -3.30 -4.44
N TRP A 90 -1.84 -3.54 -5.64
CA TRP A 90 -2.89 -2.69 -6.21
C TRP A 90 -4.20 -2.75 -5.44
N SER A 91 -4.53 -3.91 -4.89
CA SER A 91 -5.68 -4.08 -3.98
C SER A 91 -5.50 -3.25 -2.70
N PHE A 92 -4.30 -3.27 -2.10
CA PHE A 92 -4.00 -2.45 -0.92
C PHE A 92 -4.07 -0.97 -1.24
N VAL A 93 -3.45 -0.51 -2.34
CA VAL A 93 -3.46 0.88 -2.77
C VAL A 93 -4.89 1.38 -2.96
N GLY A 94 -5.71 0.67 -3.74
CA GLY A 94 -7.09 1.05 -3.99
C GLY A 94 -7.91 1.11 -2.69
N LEU A 95 -7.81 0.06 -1.87
CA LEU A 95 -8.57 -0.01 -0.62
C LEU A 95 -8.12 1.05 0.40
N TYR A 96 -6.82 1.34 0.48
CA TYR A 96 -6.26 2.37 1.35
C TYR A 96 -6.73 3.76 0.94
N VAL A 97 -6.66 4.10 -0.37
CA VAL A 97 -7.17 5.37 -0.88
C VAL A 97 -8.66 5.52 -0.61
N TYR A 98 -9.44 4.44 -0.83
CA TYR A 98 -10.87 4.45 -0.51
C TYR A 98 -11.12 4.69 0.99
N ALA A 99 -10.40 3.99 1.87
CA ALA A 99 -10.51 4.18 3.30
C ALA A 99 -10.16 5.62 3.69
N ALA A 100 -9.04 6.15 3.19
CA ALA A 100 -8.58 7.51 3.46
C ALA A 100 -9.61 8.58 3.05
N LEU A 101 -10.24 8.43 1.88
CA LEU A 101 -11.25 9.36 1.39
C LEU A 101 -12.61 9.25 2.10
N THR A 102 -12.90 8.12 2.75
CA THR A 102 -14.24 7.84 3.31
C THR A 102 -14.28 7.69 4.82
N THR A 103 -13.17 7.93 5.51
CA THR A 103 -13.02 7.82 6.97
C THR A 103 -13.88 8.84 7.73
N GLU A 104 -14.25 9.96 7.12
CA GLU A 104 -15.01 11.02 7.78
C GLU A 104 -16.49 10.68 8.01
N ARG A 105 -16.95 10.99 9.24
CA ARG A 105 -18.35 10.92 9.66
C ARG A 105 -19.10 12.09 9.00
N GLY A 106 -19.98 11.80 8.04
CA GLY A 106 -20.75 12.83 7.30
C GLY A 106 -20.62 12.74 5.78
N THR A 107 -19.71 11.93 5.26
CA THR A 107 -19.63 11.64 3.82
C THR A 107 -20.90 10.93 3.35
N SER A 108 -21.58 11.50 2.35
CA SER A 108 -22.84 10.94 1.84
C SER A 108 -22.62 9.53 1.27
N ARG A 109 -23.64 8.65 1.37
CA ARG A 109 -23.58 7.31 0.76
C ARG A 109 -23.26 7.38 -0.73
N ARG A 110 -23.78 8.41 -1.42
CA ARG A 110 -23.51 8.66 -2.85
C ARG A 110 -22.02 8.90 -3.11
N TYR A 111 -21.37 9.73 -2.30
CA TYR A 111 -19.93 9.97 -2.42
C TYR A 111 -19.12 8.68 -2.26
N LYS A 112 -19.43 7.86 -1.24
CA LYS A 112 -18.73 6.58 -1.01
C LYS A 112 -18.88 5.63 -2.20
N VAL A 113 -20.08 5.53 -2.77
CA VAL A 113 -20.32 4.70 -3.96
C VAL A 113 -19.55 5.21 -5.17
N ILE A 114 -19.56 6.52 -5.42
CA ILE A 114 -18.80 7.12 -6.54
C ILE A 114 -17.30 6.87 -6.36
N ALA A 115 -16.76 7.13 -5.16
CA ALA A 115 -15.36 6.87 -4.84
C ALA A 115 -15.00 5.40 -5.05
N ALA A 116 -15.84 4.47 -4.55
CA ALA A 116 -15.63 3.04 -4.74
C ALA A 116 -15.59 2.64 -6.22
N ILE A 117 -16.51 3.16 -7.03
CA ILE A 117 -16.56 2.87 -8.47
C ILE A 117 -15.29 3.38 -9.17
N LEU A 118 -14.92 4.65 -8.95
CA LEU A 118 -13.77 5.27 -9.61
C LEU A 118 -12.45 4.59 -9.21
N ILE A 119 -12.28 4.28 -7.94
CA ILE A 119 -11.07 3.60 -7.45
C ILE A 119 -11.01 2.17 -7.99
N SER A 120 -12.14 1.45 -7.98
CA SER A 120 -12.20 0.09 -8.50
C SER A 120 -11.95 0.08 -10.02
N SER A 121 -12.49 1.04 -10.78
CA SER A 121 -12.23 1.12 -12.22
C SER A 121 -10.76 1.38 -12.51
N VAL A 122 -10.12 2.32 -11.79
CA VAL A 122 -8.67 2.58 -11.97
C VAL A 122 -7.86 1.33 -11.60
N THR A 123 -8.15 0.69 -10.46
CA THR A 123 -7.45 -0.52 -10.00
C THR A 123 -7.59 -1.65 -11.02
N LEU A 124 -8.80 -1.90 -11.53
CA LEU A 124 -9.05 -2.92 -12.54
C LEU A 124 -8.39 -2.60 -13.88
N THR A 125 -8.39 -1.34 -14.30
CA THR A 125 -7.67 -0.92 -15.52
C THR A 125 -6.18 -1.20 -15.38
N VAL A 126 -5.56 -0.86 -14.25
CA VAL A 126 -4.13 -1.16 -14.04
C VAL A 126 -3.87 -2.66 -14.07
N LEU A 127 -4.66 -3.47 -13.34
CA LEU A 127 -4.52 -4.92 -13.36
C LEU A 127 -4.73 -5.52 -14.77
N PHE A 128 -5.64 -4.95 -15.55
CA PHE A 128 -5.86 -5.35 -16.94
C PHE A 128 -4.65 -5.02 -17.83
N LEU A 129 -4.09 -3.82 -17.73
CA LEU A 129 -2.89 -3.40 -18.48
C LEU A 129 -1.66 -4.23 -18.12
N MET A 130 -1.55 -4.68 -16.86
CA MET A 130 -0.53 -5.65 -16.45
C MET A 130 -0.77 -7.02 -17.08
N ALA A 131 -2.02 -7.47 -17.14
CA ALA A 131 -2.37 -8.74 -17.75
C ALA A 131 -2.12 -8.81 -19.26
N THR A 132 -2.23 -7.68 -19.96
CA THR A 132 -1.97 -7.60 -21.42
C THR A 132 -0.49 -7.43 -21.76
N GLY A 133 0.40 -7.23 -20.78
CA GLY A 133 1.83 -7.06 -20.98
C GLY A 133 2.26 -5.68 -21.49
N GLU A 134 1.31 -4.74 -21.68
CA GLU A 134 1.59 -3.37 -22.16
C GLU A 134 2.46 -2.54 -21.19
N THR A 135 2.60 -3.00 -19.94
CA THR A 135 3.38 -2.33 -18.89
C THR A 135 4.77 -2.93 -18.67
N THR A 136 5.06 -4.10 -19.24
CA THR A 136 6.30 -4.86 -18.99
C THR A 136 6.94 -5.35 -20.29
N ASP A 137 6.94 -4.50 -21.32
CA ASP A 137 7.52 -4.84 -22.62
C ASP A 137 9.04 -5.01 -22.45
N ALA A 138 9.50 -6.26 -22.23
CA ALA A 138 10.92 -6.60 -22.01
C ALA A 138 11.82 -6.27 -23.22
N ASN A 139 11.23 -5.96 -24.38
CA ASN A 139 11.92 -5.58 -25.61
C ASN A 139 11.93 -4.06 -25.85
N ALA A 140 11.09 -3.30 -25.14
CA ALA A 140 11.23 -1.86 -25.12
C ALA A 140 12.35 -1.54 -24.13
N ALA A 141 13.30 -0.71 -24.52
CA ALA A 141 14.22 -0.12 -23.57
C ALA A 141 13.42 0.77 -22.63
N ASP A 142 12.79 0.20 -21.62
CA ASP A 142 12.07 0.94 -20.59
C ASP A 142 13.13 1.61 -19.70
N PRO A 143 13.30 2.94 -19.79
CA PRO A 143 14.31 3.66 -19.00
C PRO A 143 14.07 3.53 -17.50
N LEU A 144 12.90 3.05 -17.07
CA LEU A 144 12.50 2.90 -15.69
C LEU A 144 12.32 1.44 -15.25
N ASN A 145 12.70 0.45 -16.09
CA ASN A 145 12.71 -0.98 -15.73
C ASN A 145 11.39 -1.47 -15.10
N GLY A 146 10.26 -1.11 -15.72
CA GLY A 146 8.92 -1.47 -15.25
C GLY A 146 8.40 -0.64 -14.08
N THR A 147 9.17 0.29 -13.50
CA THR A 147 8.71 1.10 -12.35
C THR A 147 7.74 2.23 -12.73
N GLY A 148 7.65 2.57 -14.02
CA GLY A 148 6.71 3.57 -14.54
C GLY A 148 5.25 3.29 -14.19
N GLN A 149 4.88 2.02 -14.04
CA GLN A 149 3.53 1.60 -13.64
C GLN A 149 3.12 2.10 -12.24
N TYR A 150 4.07 2.40 -11.36
CA TYR A 150 3.80 2.92 -10.02
C TYR A 150 3.66 4.45 -9.98
N ALA A 151 3.95 5.15 -11.09
CA ALA A 151 3.86 6.61 -11.14
C ALA A 151 2.46 7.16 -10.79
N PRO A 152 1.33 6.57 -11.25
CA PRO A 152 0.00 7.00 -10.82
C PRO A 152 -0.20 6.87 -9.31
N ALA A 153 0.32 5.81 -8.69
CA ALA A 153 0.23 5.61 -7.25
C ALA A 153 1.06 6.66 -6.49
N LEU A 154 2.28 6.96 -6.94
CA LEU A 154 3.13 8.00 -6.37
C LEU A 154 2.49 9.39 -6.49
N ILE A 155 1.94 9.73 -7.67
CA ILE A 155 1.24 11.00 -7.89
C ILE A 155 0.03 11.10 -6.96
N ALA A 156 -0.77 10.04 -6.84
CA ALA A 156 -1.90 10.01 -5.92
C ALA A 156 -1.46 10.21 -4.47
N LEU A 157 -0.37 9.57 -4.05
CA LEU A 157 0.20 9.75 -2.71
C LEU A 157 0.66 11.19 -2.47
N LEU A 158 1.35 11.80 -3.44
CA LEU A 158 1.81 13.19 -3.35
C LEU A 158 0.65 14.17 -3.28
N ILE A 159 -0.40 13.97 -4.08
CA ILE A 159 -1.63 14.77 -4.03
C ILE A 159 -2.30 14.60 -2.67
N PHE A 160 -2.44 13.36 -2.18
CA PHE A 160 -3.06 13.09 -0.88
C PHE A 160 -2.27 13.70 0.27
N ALA A 161 -0.93 13.59 0.25
CA ALA A 161 -0.05 14.19 1.24
C ALA A 161 -0.14 15.72 1.22
N ALA A 162 -0.08 16.33 0.02
CA ALA A 162 -0.20 17.78 -0.14
C ALA A 162 -1.57 18.31 0.29
N ALA A 163 -2.65 17.60 -0.07
CA ALA A 163 -4.00 17.92 0.37
C ALA A 163 -4.12 17.80 1.89
N SER A 164 -3.66 16.70 2.48
CA SER A 164 -3.68 16.47 3.94
C SER A 164 -2.88 17.53 4.70
N TRP A 165 -1.73 17.94 4.17
CA TRP A 165 -0.89 18.99 4.74
C TRP A 165 -1.55 20.37 4.65
N ARG A 166 -2.07 20.74 3.46
CA ARG A 166 -2.71 22.05 3.22
C ARG A 166 -4.04 22.19 3.94
N LEU A 167 -4.82 21.12 4.02
CA LEU A 167 -6.14 21.09 4.64
C LEU A 167 -6.07 20.75 6.15
N ARG A 168 -4.88 20.47 6.70
CA ARG A 168 -4.68 20.04 8.11
C ARG A 168 -5.62 18.91 8.54
N LEU A 169 -5.89 17.96 7.64
CA LEU A 169 -6.87 16.87 7.88
C LEU A 169 -6.43 15.93 9.01
N VAL A 170 -5.14 15.92 9.33
CA VAL A 170 -4.63 15.31 10.56
C VAL A 170 -4.69 16.36 11.68
N ALA A 171 -5.90 16.68 12.14
CA ALA A 171 -6.02 17.18 13.50
C ALA A 171 -5.58 16.04 14.43
N PRO A 172 -4.69 16.27 15.42
CA PRO A 172 -4.44 15.28 16.45
C PRO A 172 -5.81 14.91 17.03
N ALA A 173 -6.10 13.61 17.09
CA ALA A 173 -7.34 13.11 17.66
C ALA A 173 -7.59 13.84 18.98
N ALA A 174 -8.61 14.70 18.99
CA ALA A 174 -9.11 15.22 20.24
C ALA A 174 -9.55 13.99 21.02
N GLY A 175 -8.80 13.65 22.07
CA GLY A 175 -9.22 12.64 23.02
C GLY A 175 -10.62 12.98 23.54
N PRO A 176 -11.31 12.04 24.21
CA PRO A 176 -12.72 12.21 24.62
C PRO A 176 -12.99 13.42 25.54
N LEU A 177 -11.95 14.14 25.95
CA LEU A 177 -12.05 15.37 26.72
C LEU A 177 -11.73 16.54 25.81
N GLY A 178 -12.78 17.08 25.19
CA GLY A 178 -12.78 18.43 24.66
C GLY A 178 -12.51 19.41 25.80
N LEU A 179 -11.24 19.67 26.08
CA LEU A 179 -10.82 20.87 26.79
C LEU A 179 -9.83 21.60 25.88
N GLY A 180 -10.34 22.66 25.25
CA GLY A 180 -9.49 23.64 24.60
C GLY A 180 -8.46 24.13 25.60
N ARG A 181 -7.19 23.85 25.34
CA ARG A 181 -6.10 24.50 26.05
C ARG A 181 -5.35 25.37 25.07
N ARG A 182 -5.83 26.61 24.96
CA ARG A 182 -4.94 27.75 24.71
C ARG A 182 -3.79 27.57 25.69
N ARG A 183 -2.57 27.50 25.16
CA ARG A 183 -1.34 27.47 25.93
C ARG A 183 -1.25 28.77 26.70
N ASP A 184 -1.74 28.79 27.94
CA ASP A 184 -1.27 29.72 28.95
C ASP A 184 0.10 29.21 29.40
N LEU A 185 1.14 29.87 28.89
CA LEU A 185 2.56 29.58 29.14
C LEU A 185 3.03 30.12 30.50
N SER A 186 2.13 30.42 31.43
CA SER A 186 2.44 31.22 32.62
C SER A 186 2.42 30.46 33.95
N CYS A 187 2.22 29.14 33.97
CA CYS A 187 2.14 28.37 35.24
C CYS A 187 3.24 27.30 35.41
N LEU A 188 4.35 27.36 34.68
CA LEU A 188 5.43 26.36 34.78
C LEU A 188 6.79 26.89 35.25
N TYR A 189 6.89 28.17 35.61
CA TYR A 189 8.07 28.70 36.28
C TYR A 189 7.66 29.41 37.56
N GLY A 190 7.69 28.66 38.67
CA GLY A 190 7.65 29.21 40.00
C GLY A 190 8.87 30.10 40.22
N ILE A 191 8.67 31.40 40.13
CA ILE A 191 9.62 32.41 40.56
C ILE A 191 8.90 33.28 41.61
N PRO A 192 9.33 33.27 42.88
CA PRO A 192 8.80 34.18 43.87
C PRO A 192 9.52 35.53 43.72
N TYR A 193 8.79 36.62 43.57
CA TYR A 193 9.31 37.92 43.95
C TYR A 193 8.24 38.68 44.75
N LEU A 194 8.73 39.25 45.85
CA LEU A 194 8.09 40.17 46.79
C LEU A 194 7.35 41.32 46.09
#